data_AF-A0A8H6TB17-F1
#
_entry.id   AF-A0A8H6TB17-F1
#
_cell.length_a   1.000
_cell.length_b   1.000
_cell.length_c   1.000
_cell.angle_alpha   90.00
_cell.angle_beta   90.00
_cell.angle_gamma   90.00
#
_symmetry.space_group_name_H-M   'P 1'
#
loop_
_entity.id
_entity.type
_entity.pdbx_description
1 polymer ?
#
loop_
_entity_poly.entity_id
_entity_poly.type
_entity_poly.pdbx_seq_one_letter_code
_entity_poly.pdbx_strand_id
1 'polypeptide(L)'
;MHASNDASISRYGRNWATASGCNIEWSRLRGFLTPHKCMNTFLMRRNSVFLRSNIHAMQTALENAKTQSADPPSLYQRPVVMRKVPNGKGTGRHRLEIDEQFLGSTYNTLRGSTGLGEALGCSSRTVRRRALDAGLATPGQPVQQRVLDEDGVPTTRWQSSACILRN
;
A
#
# COMPACT_ATOMS: atom_id res chain seq x y z
N MET A 1 -10.95 -11.91 -29.08
CA MET A 1 -10.21 -11.57 -30.31
C MET A 1 -8.73 -11.55 -29.96
N HIS A 2 -8.07 -12.69 -30.14
CA HIS A 2 -6.66 -12.90 -29.81
C HIS A 2 -5.81 -12.61 -31.05
N ALA A 3 -4.87 -11.68 -30.95
CA ALA A 3 -3.85 -11.46 -31.96
C ALA A 3 -2.53 -12.08 -31.46
N SER A 4 -2.23 -13.25 -32.00
CA SER A 4 -0.94 -13.92 -31.92
C SER A 4 0.08 -13.15 -32.76
N ASN A 5 1.17 -12.69 -32.16
CA ASN A 5 2.33 -12.17 -32.90
C ASN A 5 3.46 -13.20 -32.83
N ASP A 6 3.40 -14.14 -33.77
CA ASP A 6 4.48 -15.06 -34.06
C ASP A 6 5.47 -14.45 -35.07
N ALA A 7 6.74 -14.68 -34.77
CA ALA A 7 7.84 -14.93 -35.70
C ALA A 7 8.09 -13.94 -36.86
N SER A 8 9.19 -13.18 -36.75
CA SER A 8 10.23 -13.16 -37.79
C SER A 8 11.39 -12.28 -37.34
N ILE A 9 12.60 -12.85 -37.39
CA ILE A 9 13.87 -12.24 -37.85
C ILE A 9 14.93 -13.33 -37.62
N SER A 10 14.86 -14.33 -38.49
CA SER A 10 16.03 -15.10 -38.91
C SER A 10 16.73 -14.26 -39.96
N ARG A 11 17.94 -13.77 -39.67
CA ARG A 11 18.97 -13.36 -40.63
C ARG A 11 20.19 -12.80 -39.90
N TYR A 12 21.10 -13.68 -39.51
CA TYR A 12 22.54 -13.37 -39.57
C TYR A 12 23.27 -14.64 -39.97
N GLY A 13 23.23 -14.94 -41.27
CA GLY A 13 24.27 -15.71 -41.91
C GLY A 13 25.58 -14.95 -41.78
N ARG A 14 26.55 -15.53 -41.08
CA ARG A 14 27.94 -15.11 -41.16
C ARG A 14 28.71 -16.33 -41.64
N ASN A 15 29.06 -16.30 -42.91
CA ASN A 15 30.04 -17.17 -43.54
C ASN A 15 31.40 -16.92 -42.89
N TRP A 16 31.94 -17.90 -42.18
CA TRP A 16 33.34 -17.92 -41.78
C TRP A 16 34.04 -18.96 -42.63
N ALA A 17 34.66 -18.44 -43.68
CA ALA A 17 35.88 -18.90 -44.33
C ALA A 17 36.30 -20.35 -44.05
N THR A 18 36.05 -21.20 -45.05
CA THR A 18 36.93 -22.33 -45.37
C THR A 18 38.29 -21.80 -45.80
N ALA A 19 39.25 -21.78 -44.87
CA ALA A 19 40.68 -21.62 -45.16
C ALA A 19 41.39 -22.90 -44.71
N SER A 20 41.18 -23.96 -45.49
CA SER A 20 41.99 -25.17 -45.44
C SER A 20 43.25 -24.96 -46.27
N GLY A 21 44.40 -25.03 -45.60
CA GLY A 21 45.70 -25.26 -46.21
C GLY A 21 46.58 -24.02 -46.37
N CYS A 22 47.53 -23.83 -45.45
CA CYS A 22 48.94 -23.97 -45.81
C CYS A 22 49.82 -23.97 -44.55
N ASN A 23 50.69 -24.98 -44.47
CA ASN A 23 51.82 -25.07 -43.57
C ASN A 23 52.66 -23.80 -43.61
N ILE A 24 52.89 -23.16 -42.46
CA ILE A 24 54.19 -22.55 -42.17
C ILE A 24 54.50 -22.75 -40.69
N GLU A 25 55.48 -23.62 -40.43
CA GLU A 25 56.27 -23.64 -39.20
C GLU A 25 56.75 -22.23 -38.86
N TRP A 26 56.17 -21.60 -37.85
CA TRP A 26 56.72 -20.40 -37.21
C TRP A 26 57.16 -20.69 -35.76
N SER A 27 57.33 -21.97 -35.41
CA SER A 27 57.56 -22.43 -34.04
C SER A 27 58.96 -22.18 -33.48
N ARG A 28 59.77 -21.23 -33.97
CA ARG A 28 61.15 -21.14 -33.43
C ARG A 28 61.83 -19.80 -33.25
N LEU A 29 61.37 -18.66 -33.78
CA LEU A 29 62.16 -17.43 -33.67
C LEU A 29 61.29 -16.17 -33.56
N ARG A 30 60.76 -15.93 -32.36
CA ARG A 30 60.44 -14.62 -31.76
C ARG A 30 59.96 -14.91 -30.33
N GLY A 31 60.80 -14.87 -29.31
CA GLY A 31 61.46 -13.64 -28.90
C GLY A 31 60.47 -12.79 -28.09
N PHE A 32 60.23 -13.19 -26.84
CA PHE A 32 60.34 -12.28 -25.70
C PHE A 32 59.67 -10.90 -25.83
N LEU A 33 58.36 -10.83 -26.12
CA LEU A 33 57.61 -9.57 -25.96
C LEU A 33 56.26 -9.80 -25.25
N THR A 34 56.33 -9.64 -23.92
CA THR A 34 55.28 -9.26 -22.97
C THR A 34 54.08 -10.20 -22.78
N PRO A 35 54.10 -11.09 -21.77
CA PRO A 35 52.90 -11.82 -21.30
C PRO A 35 51.84 -10.91 -20.64
N HIS A 36 52.09 -9.60 -20.51
CA HIS A 36 51.20 -8.69 -19.77
C HIS A 36 49.96 -8.20 -20.53
N LYS A 37 49.89 -8.35 -21.87
CA LYS A 37 48.72 -7.85 -22.64
C LYS A 37 47.57 -8.87 -22.73
N CYS A 38 47.83 -10.17 -22.59
CA CYS A 38 46.81 -11.22 -22.74
C CYS A 38 45.97 -11.43 -21.46
N MET A 39 46.50 -11.08 -20.28
CA MET A 39 45.73 -11.21 -19.03
C MET A 39 44.69 -10.10 -18.84
N ASN A 40 44.92 -8.91 -19.40
CA ASN A 40 44.05 -7.77 -19.15
C ASN A 40 42.70 -7.90 -19.89
N THR A 41 42.69 -8.45 -21.11
CA THR A 41 41.44 -8.67 -21.87
C THR A 41 40.56 -9.78 -21.28
N PHE A 42 41.16 -10.81 -20.65
CA PHE A 42 40.40 -11.91 -20.03
C PHE A 42 39.72 -11.48 -18.72
N LEU A 43 40.42 -10.71 -17.88
CA LEU A 43 39.85 -10.13 -16.66
C LEU A 43 38.73 -9.13 -17.00
N MET A 44 38.90 -8.33 -18.06
CA MET A 44 37.91 -7.36 -18.51
C MET A 44 36.62 -8.03 -19.04
N ARG A 45 36.74 -9.19 -19.71
CA ARG A 45 35.58 -9.93 -20.23
C ARG A 45 34.73 -10.54 -19.10
N ARG A 46 35.35 -11.13 -18.08
CA ARG A 46 34.62 -11.68 -16.90
C ARG A 46 33.85 -10.59 -16.15
N ASN A 47 34.45 -9.43 -15.95
CA ASN A 47 33.80 -8.32 -15.25
C ASN A 47 32.60 -7.78 -16.03
N SER A 48 32.67 -7.74 -17.36
CA SER A 48 31.54 -7.28 -18.19
C SER A 48 30.31 -8.19 -18.13
N VAL A 49 30.50 -9.52 -18.03
CA VAL A 49 29.38 -10.46 -17.94
C VAL A 49 28.67 -10.30 -16.59
N PHE A 50 29.44 -10.17 -15.51
CA PHE A 50 28.90 -9.97 -14.16
C PHE A 50 28.16 -8.63 -14.00
N LEU A 51 28.70 -7.55 -14.56
CA LEU A 51 28.01 -6.25 -14.52
C LEU A 51 26.68 -6.29 -15.26
N ARG A 52 26.63 -6.94 -16.43
CA ARG A 52 25.40 -7.08 -17.21
C ARG A 52 24.35 -7.92 -16.47
N SER A 53 24.74 -9.01 -15.81
CA SER A 53 23.79 -9.81 -15.03
C SER A 53 23.21 -9.04 -13.85
N ASN A 54 24.02 -8.23 -13.14
CA ASN A 54 23.54 -7.40 -12.04
C ASN A 54 22.58 -6.30 -12.52
N ILE A 55 22.90 -5.63 -13.62
CA ILE A 55 22.02 -4.62 -14.21
C ILE A 55 20.69 -5.25 -14.62
N HIS A 56 20.72 -6.42 -15.26
CA HIS A 56 19.50 -7.13 -15.63
C HIS A 56 18.68 -7.52 -14.39
N ALA A 57 19.33 -8.04 -13.34
CA ALA A 57 18.65 -8.39 -12.09
C ALA A 57 17.97 -7.18 -11.44
N MET A 58 18.64 -6.01 -11.41
CA MET A 58 18.06 -4.77 -10.91
C MET A 58 16.87 -4.30 -11.76
N GLN A 59 16.98 -4.39 -13.09
CA GLN A 59 15.87 -4.05 -14.00
C GLN A 59 14.67 -4.97 -13.79
N THR A 60 14.89 -6.29 -13.68
CA THR A 60 13.81 -7.25 -13.42
C THR A 60 13.16 -6.99 -12.06
N ALA A 61 13.94 -6.67 -11.02
CA ALA A 61 13.41 -6.31 -9.71
C ALA A 61 12.55 -5.04 -9.76
N LEU A 62 12.96 -4.02 -10.53
CA LEU A 62 12.19 -2.79 -10.71
C LEU A 62 10.89 -3.01 -11.49
N GLU A 63 10.92 -3.80 -12.57
CA GLU A 63 9.70 -4.14 -13.31
C GLU A 63 8.74 -4.97 -12.44
N ASN A 64 9.25 -5.92 -11.66
CA ASN A 64 8.44 -6.67 -10.71
C ASN A 64 7.81 -5.73 -9.67
N ALA A 65 8.59 -4.83 -9.06
CA ALA A 65 8.07 -3.85 -8.12
C ALA A 65 7.03 -2.91 -8.75
N LYS A 66 7.23 -2.53 -10.01
CA LYS A 66 6.27 -1.72 -10.77
C LYS A 66 4.97 -2.49 -11.03
N THR A 67 5.03 -3.76 -11.40
CA THR A 67 3.82 -4.60 -11.59
C THR A 67 3.09 -4.87 -10.27
N GLN A 68 3.82 -5.05 -9.17
CA GLN A 68 3.24 -5.21 -7.82
C GLN A 68 2.63 -3.90 -7.30
N SER A 69 3.26 -2.75 -7.58
CA SER A 69 2.76 -1.43 -7.18
C SER A 69 1.62 -0.95 -8.09
N ALA A 70 1.65 -1.34 -9.36
CA ALA A 70 0.54 -1.22 -10.29
C ALA A 70 -0.52 -2.29 -10.03
N ASP A 71 -0.87 -2.48 -8.75
CA ASP A 71 -2.10 -3.14 -8.35
C ASP A 71 -3.20 -2.61 -9.30
N PRO A 72 -3.90 -3.51 -10.05
CA PRO A 72 -4.96 -3.06 -10.93
C PRO A 72 -5.90 -2.19 -10.10
N PRO A 73 -6.34 -1.00 -10.58
CA PRO A 73 -7.26 -0.16 -9.83
C PRO A 73 -8.42 -1.06 -9.45
N SER A 74 -8.48 -1.41 -8.17
CA SER A 74 -9.15 -2.61 -7.74
C SER A 74 -10.57 -2.58 -8.27
N LEU A 75 -10.97 -3.58 -9.05
CA LEU A 75 -12.37 -3.79 -9.44
C LEU A 75 -13.26 -3.87 -8.18
N TYR A 76 -12.65 -4.13 -7.02
CA TYR A 76 -13.18 -3.79 -5.72
C TYR A 76 -13.25 -2.27 -5.59
N GLN A 77 -14.41 -1.71 -5.92
CA GLN A 77 -14.81 -0.40 -5.42
C GLN A 77 -14.42 -0.34 -3.94
N ARG A 78 -13.55 0.61 -3.57
CA ARG A 78 -13.21 0.81 -2.16
C ARG A 78 -14.54 0.88 -1.41
N PRO A 79 -14.76 0.03 -0.39
CA PRO A 79 -16.03 0.06 0.34
C PRO A 79 -16.28 1.49 0.77
N VAL A 80 -17.44 2.03 0.43
CA VAL A 80 -17.80 3.39 0.80
C VAL A 80 -18.06 3.40 2.29
N VAL A 81 -17.00 3.56 3.06
CA VAL A 81 -17.04 3.55 4.53
C VAL A 81 -17.80 4.75 5.06
N MET A 82 -17.74 5.88 4.35
CA MET A 82 -18.40 7.12 4.76
C MET A 82 -19.08 7.78 3.56
N ARG A 83 -20.34 8.18 3.75
CA ARG A 83 -21.10 8.98 2.78
C ARG A 83 -21.62 10.28 3.41
N LYS A 84 -21.56 11.36 2.64
CA LYS A 84 -22.22 12.62 2.98
C LYS A 84 -23.67 12.53 2.53
N VAL A 85 -24.59 12.55 3.48
CA VAL A 85 -26.03 12.62 3.18
C VAL A 85 -26.43 14.09 3.07
N PRO A 86 -26.99 14.51 1.92
CA PRO A 86 -27.51 15.86 1.76
C PRO A 86 -28.71 16.07 2.68
N ASN A 87 -28.72 17.20 3.39
CA ASN A 87 -29.85 17.57 4.25
C ASN A 87 -30.94 18.26 3.41
N GLY A 88 -31.57 17.54 2.48
CA GLY A 88 -32.68 18.05 1.67
C GLY A 88 -32.45 19.44 1.06
N LYS A 89 -33.50 20.29 1.06
CA LYS A 89 -33.50 21.68 0.53
C LYS A 89 -32.85 22.73 1.48
N GLY A 90 -32.18 22.30 2.54
CA GLY A 90 -31.70 23.20 3.59
C GLY A 90 -30.23 23.59 3.47
N THR A 91 -29.92 24.85 3.77
CA THR A 91 -28.55 25.34 4.03
C THR A 91 -28.11 24.84 5.41
N GLY A 92 -27.61 23.60 5.48
CA GLY A 92 -27.14 22.99 6.72
C GLY A 92 -25.94 22.08 6.50
N ARG A 93 -25.14 21.86 7.56
CA ARG A 93 -23.97 20.96 7.49
C ARG A 93 -24.41 19.54 7.17
N HIS A 94 -23.89 18.97 6.08
CA HIS A 94 -24.19 17.60 5.65
C HIS A 94 -24.02 16.59 6.78
N ARG A 95 -24.96 15.65 6.85
CA ARG A 95 -24.89 14.54 7.80
C ARG A 95 -23.93 13.48 7.27
N LEU A 96 -22.86 13.19 8.01
CA LEU A 96 -21.94 12.10 7.67
C LEU A 96 -22.52 10.78 8.16
N GLU A 97 -22.82 9.85 7.25
CA GLU A 97 -23.14 8.45 7.56
C GLU A 97 -21.90 7.60 7.39
N ILE A 98 -21.66 6.75 8.38
CA ILE A 98 -20.56 5.79 8.40
C ILE A 98 -21.22 4.41 8.37
N ASP A 99 -20.68 3.48 7.59
CA ASP A 99 -21.18 2.12 7.54
C ASP A 99 -21.14 1.46 8.92
N GLU A 100 -22.24 0.80 9.29
CA GLU A 100 -22.43 0.22 10.63
C GLU A 100 -21.56 -1.00 10.85
N GLN A 101 -21.36 -1.84 9.81
CA GLN A 101 -20.49 -3.01 9.90
C GLN A 101 -19.02 -2.60 10.06
N PHE A 102 -18.59 -1.57 9.32
CA PHE A 102 -17.28 -0.96 9.52
C PHE A 102 -17.13 -0.39 10.93
N LEU A 103 -18.10 0.38 11.42
CA LEU A 103 -18.07 0.94 12.77
C LEU A 103 -17.99 -0.16 13.83
N GLY A 104 -18.74 -1.25 13.71
CA GLY A 104 -18.74 -2.35 14.69
C GLY A 104 -17.39 -3.06 14.80
N SER A 105 -16.76 -3.36 13.67
CA SER A 105 -15.45 -4.02 13.65
C SER A 105 -14.32 -3.10 14.12
N THR A 106 -14.36 -1.83 13.72
CA THR A 106 -13.27 -0.89 14.00
C THR A 106 -13.39 -0.20 15.35
N TYR A 107 -14.59 0.06 15.87
CA TYR A 107 -14.77 0.75 17.15
C TYR A 107 -14.23 -0.05 18.34
N ASN A 108 -14.33 -1.38 18.27
CA ASN A 108 -13.78 -2.29 19.29
C ASN A 108 -12.26 -2.51 19.13
N THR A 109 -11.75 -2.46 17.90
CA THR A 109 -10.35 -2.77 17.58
C THR A 109 -9.45 -1.54 17.66
N LEU A 110 -9.92 -0.39 17.19
CA LEU A 110 -9.22 0.89 17.24
C LEU A 110 -9.54 1.60 18.56
N ARG A 111 -8.71 2.59 18.95
CA ARG A 111 -8.77 3.31 20.24
C ARG A 111 -10.02 4.21 20.44
N GLY A 112 -11.21 3.70 20.15
CA GLY A 112 -12.50 4.38 20.29
C GLY A 112 -12.68 5.54 19.32
N SER A 113 -13.61 6.44 19.67
CA SER A 113 -14.06 7.53 18.79
C SER A 113 -12.97 8.51 18.36
N THR A 114 -11.90 8.69 19.14
CA THR A 114 -10.85 9.67 18.85
C THR A 114 -9.94 9.21 17.73
N GLY A 115 -9.43 7.97 17.82
CA GLY A 115 -8.56 7.41 16.76
C GLY A 115 -9.31 7.23 15.44
N LEU A 116 -10.58 6.80 15.51
CA LEU A 116 -11.43 6.72 14.32
C LEU A 116 -11.73 8.09 13.69
N GLY A 117 -11.85 9.14 14.51
CA GLY A 117 -12.07 10.49 14.01
C GLY A 117 -10.90 10.97 13.15
N GLU A 118 -9.67 10.76 13.62
CA GLU A 118 -8.45 11.11 12.89
C GLU A 118 -8.33 10.32 11.58
N ALA A 119 -8.57 9.01 11.61
CA ALA A 119 -8.51 8.15 10.43
C ALA A 119 -9.55 8.50 9.35
N LEU A 120 -10.76 8.88 9.76
CA LEU A 120 -11.86 9.24 8.85
C LEU A 120 -11.89 10.74 8.49
N GLY A 121 -11.02 11.56 9.07
CA GLY A 121 -11.02 13.01 8.88
C GLY A 121 -12.28 13.70 9.40
N CYS A 122 -12.88 13.17 10.48
CA CYS A 122 -14.08 13.72 11.09
C CYS A 122 -13.91 13.91 12.60
N SER A 123 -14.76 14.73 13.22
CA SER A 123 -14.66 14.94 14.66
C SER A 123 -15.02 13.66 15.43
N SER A 124 -14.30 13.39 16.52
CA SER A 124 -14.57 12.27 17.42
C SER A 124 -16.03 12.26 17.91
N ARG A 125 -16.62 13.45 18.10
CA ARG A 125 -18.04 13.62 18.43
C ARG A 125 -18.97 13.06 17.36
N THR A 126 -18.62 13.18 16.08
CA THR A 126 -19.41 12.63 14.97
C THR A 126 -19.36 11.11 14.99
N VAL A 127 -18.16 10.53 15.14
CA VAL A 127 -17.98 9.07 15.27
C VAL A 127 -18.76 8.53 16.46
N ARG A 128 -18.63 9.16 17.64
CA ARG A 128 -19.37 8.75 18.84
C ARG A 128 -20.88 8.83 18.62
N ARG A 129 -21.38 9.89 17.98
CA ARG A 129 -22.82 10.01 17.68
C ARG A 129 -23.29 8.86 16.78
N ARG A 130 -22.48 8.47 15.78
CA ARG A 130 -22.81 7.32 14.92
C ARG A 130 -22.72 5.98 15.63
N ALA A 131 -21.75 5.80 16.51
CA ALA A 131 -21.67 4.62 17.36
C ALA A 131 -22.87 4.53 18.32
N LEU A 132 -23.38 5.66 18.83
CA LEU A 132 -24.62 5.71 19.63
C LEU A 132 -25.85 5.37 18.78
N ASP A 133 -25.98 5.95 17.59
CA ASP A 133 -27.08 5.63 16.65
C ASP A 133 -27.12 4.11 16.33
N ALA A 134 -25.95 3.47 16.23
CA ALA A 134 -25.78 2.04 15.96
C ALA A 134 -25.79 1.14 17.21
N GLY A 135 -25.98 1.69 18.41
CA GLY A 135 -25.96 0.90 19.66
C GLY A 135 -24.61 0.31 20.06
N LEU A 136 -23.51 0.74 19.42
CA LEU A 136 -22.14 0.29 19.70
C LEU A 136 -21.49 1.03 20.88
N ALA A 137 -21.97 2.23 21.19
CA ALA A 137 -21.51 3.01 22.32
C ALA A 137 -22.64 3.18 23.34
N THR A 138 -22.30 3.21 24.62
CA THR A 138 -23.26 3.54 25.68
C THR A 138 -23.38 5.06 25.84
N PRO A 139 -24.59 5.63 25.91
CA PRO A 139 -24.76 7.03 26.27
C PRO A 139 -24.14 7.29 27.65
N GLY A 140 -23.56 8.48 27.82
CA GLY A 140 -23.07 8.89 29.14
C GLY A 140 -24.23 9.07 30.11
N GLN A 141 -23.95 8.98 31.41
CA GLN A 141 -24.92 9.32 32.44
C GLN A 141 -25.39 10.77 32.26
N PRO A 142 -26.69 11.05 32.47
CA PRO A 142 -27.20 12.41 32.37
C PRO A 142 -26.57 13.29 33.46
N VAL A 143 -26.11 14.47 33.07
CA VAL A 143 -25.53 15.48 33.99
C VAL A 143 -26.57 16.00 34.98
N GLN A 144 -27.85 15.99 34.60
CA GLN A 144 -28.96 16.46 35.42
C GLN A 144 -30.02 15.38 35.47
N GLN A 145 -30.40 14.96 36.68
CA GLN A 145 -31.51 14.05 36.92
C GLN A 145 -32.53 14.74 37.81
N ARG A 146 -33.82 14.63 37.44
CA ARG A 146 -34.93 14.99 38.34
C ARG A 146 -35.29 13.74 39.13
N VAL A 147 -35.14 13.80 40.44
CA VAL A 147 -35.43 12.70 41.37
C VAL A 147 -36.59 13.14 42.26
N LEU A 148 -37.55 12.25 42.49
CA LEU A 148 -38.55 12.46 43.53
C LEU A 148 -37.91 12.05 44.86
N ASP A 149 -37.80 12.98 45.80
CA ASP A 149 -37.40 12.64 47.17
C ASP A 149 -38.54 11.93 47.92
N GLU A 150 -38.24 11.37 49.09
CA GLU A 150 -39.22 10.62 49.91
C GLU A 150 -40.45 11.46 50.29
N ASP A 151 -40.30 12.78 50.36
CA ASP A 151 -41.37 13.75 50.62
C ASP A 151 -42.26 14.06 49.39
N GLY A 152 -41.99 13.44 48.24
CA GLY A 152 -42.70 13.69 46.99
C GLY A 152 -42.32 15.01 46.29
N VAL A 153 -41.33 15.74 46.81
CA VAL A 153 -40.82 16.98 46.20
C VAL A 153 -39.86 16.64 45.07
N PRO A 154 -40.04 17.18 43.85
CA PRO A 154 -39.12 16.95 42.74
C PRO A 154 -37.83 17.77 42.93
N THR A 155 -36.74 17.08 43.28
CA THR A 155 -35.42 17.70 43.45
C THR A 155 -34.56 17.46 42.20
N THR A 156 -33.80 18.48 41.80
CA THR A 156 -32.85 18.35 40.70
C THR A 156 -31.48 17.97 41.25
N ARG A 157 -31.00 16.77 40.92
CA ARG A 157 -29.64 16.32 41.24
C ARG A 157 -28.72 16.54 40.04
N TRP A 158 -27.60 17.22 40.28
CA TRP A 158 -26.55 17.42 39.29
C TRP A 158 -25.41 16.44 39.54
N GLN A 159 -24.97 15.75 38.49
CA GLN A 159 -23.81 14.85 38.52
C GLN A 159 -22.70 15.47 37.67
N SER A 160 -21.55 15.75 38.29
CA SER A 160 -20.38 16.24 37.58
C SER A 160 -19.53 15.06 37.08
N SER A 161 -18.93 15.22 35.90
CA SER A 161 -18.09 14.20 35.25
C SER A 161 -16.91 13.73 36.11
N ALA A 162 -16.54 14.50 37.14
CA ALA A 162 -15.42 14.24 38.04
C ALA A 162 -15.74 13.25 39.17
N CYS A 163 -17.02 12.98 39.49
CA CYS A 163 -17.38 12.11 40.63
C CYS A 163 -17.79 10.68 40.23
N ILE A 164 -17.51 10.24 39.00
CA ILE A 164 -17.71 8.84 38.60
C ILE A 164 -16.63 7.99 39.29
N LEU A 165 -16.86 7.69 40.57
CA LEU A 165 -16.16 6.63 41.30
C LEU A 165 -16.39 5.33 40.53
N ARG A 166 -15.29 4.77 40.01
CA ARG A 166 -15.27 3.42 39.48
C ARG A 166 -15.52 2.47 40.65
N ASN A 167 -16.69 1.85 40.67
CA ASN A 167 -16.92 0.62 41.44
C ASN A 167 -16.27 -0.56 40.70
#